data_AF-A0A4T0WVP7-F1
#
_entry.id   AF-A0A4T0WVP7-F1
#
_cell.length_a   1.000
_cell.length_b   1.000
_cell.length_c   1.000
_cell.angle_alpha   90.00
_cell.angle_beta   90.00
_cell.angle_gamma   90.00
#
_symmetry.space_group_name_H-M   'P 1'
#
loop_
_entity.id
_entity.type
_entity.pdbx_description
1 polymer ?
#
loop_
_entity_poly.entity_id
_entity_poly.type
_entity_poly.pdbx_seq_one_letter_code
_entity_poly.pdbx_strand_id
1 'polypeptide(L)'
;MSEDNDESSKDLGNNDFVSSFDDHSLNLAHQTKTPSTSNVPQIPQLDIENEPEFNVYSNATHQHTEYTGIHIDNAIKDKISSAMIPSYDDQYYQEQDYYDTVNQDPYQEMRIDYYTDLTKMERKDFELPVFLPIRSDLFESYLSPLLMIFSQVPMFSNLILSHQFLTFPYKPNWWNRERCSDNLMLLQEIQRLVAFLNGHTIRAFASIFNLEQCISKLVKEEFETVNEFFDFFVNELKISLKEINSRYGDAIDDLFDIGLVEGQVGPQTEGNLPEHHVFEIPVTSETIGLDIYHTLYSCFTQASQAIDSPSYIWIDKVPTLIVIFFEPGIDEIEGGFKLDEIFYPQIFMYQHRDIISLIEKEIIEIKQLQRELSRKSFALRAYQGKSVHGFLVQAKDYLKQKADYLNKERSDDDHFNDGDKVESASDNIDQVNKQIKIAIQSIDDEMKQLNERLSYLQNNKLNIDVLLDAEKKIEFDPSILIGVILSHNHFFYKVKKSEVWMGVSIDDETCKAYEVREVDYSFVENTTLQYTESDFGDGMTLVYVKKSEFYSVEFSPLNSILKDFIDKDNKRLRDQLDYFNASNVDTIN
;
A
#
# COMPACT_ATOMS: atom_id res chain seq x y z
N MET A 1 21.56 -69.50 -8.78
CA MET A 1 21.54 -70.71 -9.62
C MET A 1 21.20 -70.27 -11.02
N SER A 2 22.13 -70.55 -11.96
CA SER A 2 21.98 -70.59 -13.42
C SER A 2 21.75 -69.24 -14.13
N GLU A 3 22.79 -68.66 -14.75
CA GLU A 3 23.35 -68.88 -16.12
C GLU A 3 22.82 -67.76 -17.06
N ASP A 4 23.65 -66.77 -17.40
CA ASP A 4 24.68 -66.72 -18.47
C ASP A 4 24.12 -66.34 -19.85
N ASN A 5 24.64 -65.22 -20.38
CA ASN A 5 25.06 -64.92 -21.76
C ASN A 5 24.68 -63.50 -22.19
N ASP A 6 25.37 -62.79 -23.07
CA ASP A 6 26.78 -62.60 -23.43
C ASP A 6 26.76 -61.48 -24.51
N GLU A 7 27.93 -60.91 -24.82
CA GLU A 7 28.28 -60.09 -26.02
C GLU A 7 27.81 -58.60 -26.09
N SER A 8 28.71 -57.61 -25.93
CA SER A 8 29.71 -57.05 -26.89
C SER A 8 29.05 -56.28 -28.06
N SER A 9 29.37 -55.02 -28.41
CA SER A 9 30.68 -54.47 -28.80
C SER A 9 30.61 -52.95 -29.12
N LYS A 10 31.66 -52.22 -28.68
CA LYS A 10 32.52 -51.23 -29.41
C LYS A 10 31.95 -50.04 -30.22
N ASP A 11 32.38 -48.82 -29.84
CA ASP A 11 33.37 -47.95 -30.54
C ASP A 11 33.45 -46.60 -29.78
N LEU A 12 34.56 -46.22 -29.12
CA LEU A 12 35.81 -45.59 -29.59
C LEU A 12 35.66 -44.30 -30.42
N GLY A 13 36.10 -43.18 -29.83
CA GLY A 13 36.28 -41.90 -30.50
C GLY A 13 36.85 -40.82 -29.57
N ASN A 14 38.14 -40.91 -29.25
CA ASN A 14 38.95 -39.82 -28.69
C ASN A 14 39.02 -38.64 -29.67
N ASN A 15 39.03 -37.39 -29.18
CA ASN A 15 40.26 -36.58 -29.17
C ASN A 15 40.07 -35.20 -28.55
N ASP A 16 41.06 -34.88 -27.74
CA ASP A 16 41.42 -33.61 -27.12
C ASP A 16 41.41 -32.39 -28.06
N PHE A 17 41.11 -31.22 -27.48
CA PHE A 17 41.85 -30.00 -27.78
C PHE A 17 42.08 -29.19 -26.50
N VAL A 18 43.36 -29.00 -26.21
CA VAL A 18 43.93 -28.12 -25.19
C VAL A 18 44.08 -26.71 -25.79
N SER A 19 43.75 -25.67 -25.03
CA SER A 19 44.51 -24.40 -25.08
C SER A 19 44.36 -23.60 -23.78
N SER A 20 45.47 -23.51 -23.05
CA SER A 20 45.79 -22.54 -22.01
C SER A 20 45.75 -21.09 -22.53
N PHE A 21 45.48 -20.10 -21.68
CA PHE A 21 46.35 -18.93 -21.43
C PHE A 21 45.77 -18.00 -20.34
N ASP A 22 46.50 -17.92 -19.24
CA ASP A 22 46.88 -16.81 -18.37
C ASP A 22 45.96 -15.60 -18.06
N ASP A 23 45.81 -15.40 -16.74
CA ASP A 23 45.89 -14.16 -15.95
C ASP A 23 45.92 -12.81 -16.69
N HIS A 24 44.96 -11.94 -16.34
CA HIS A 24 45.28 -10.61 -15.80
C HIS A 24 44.10 -10.03 -15.00
N SER A 25 44.39 -9.79 -13.72
CA SER A 25 43.78 -8.82 -12.83
C SER A 25 43.46 -7.48 -13.51
N LEU A 26 42.26 -6.93 -13.26
CA LEU A 26 42.05 -5.49 -13.13
C LEU A 26 40.77 -5.21 -12.31
N ASN A 27 41.00 -4.66 -11.13
CA ASN A 27 40.02 -3.95 -10.32
C ASN A 27 39.40 -2.80 -11.15
N LEU A 28 38.08 -2.69 -11.16
CA LEU A 28 37.43 -1.39 -11.34
C LEU A 28 36.26 -1.26 -10.37
N ALA A 29 36.39 -0.25 -9.50
CA ALA A 29 35.37 0.23 -8.62
C ALA A 29 34.23 0.86 -9.45
N HIS A 30 32.99 0.45 -9.19
CA HIS A 30 31.83 1.17 -9.68
C HIS A 30 31.18 1.91 -8.50
N GLN A 31 31.42 3.23 -8.51
CA GLN A 31 30.71 4.21 -7.72
C GLN A 31 29.38 4.50 -8.43
N THR A 32 28.26 4.27 -7.74
CA THR A 32 26.98 4.85 -8.09
C THR A 32 27.03 6.34 -7.71
N LYS A 33 27.06 7.22 -8.72
CA LYS A 33 26.82 8.65 -8.56
C LYS A 33 25.60 9.01 -9.40
N THR A 34 24.64 9.66 -8.77
CA THR A 34 23.50 10.34 -9.40
C THR A 34 23.99 11.41 -10.39
N PRO A 35 23.36 11.58 -11.57
CA PRO A 35 23.59 12.74 -12.41
C PRO A 35 22.45 13.77 -12.28
N SER A 36 22.83 15.02 -12.03
CA SER A 36 22.00 16.19 -12.20
C SER A 36 22.14 16.80 -13.61
N THR A 37 20.98 17.12 -14.20
CA THR A 37 20.62 18.16 -15.18
C THR A 37 21.54 18.55 -16.36
N SER A 38 20.94 18.39 -17.56
CA SER A 38 21.01 19.21 -18.80
C SER A 38 22.30 19.27 -19.66
N ASN A 39 22.17 18.85 -20.93
CA ASN A 39 22.45 19.69 -22.12
C ASN A 39 22.05 18.99 -23.43
N VAL A 40 21.18 19.65 -24.21
CA VAL A 40 20.78 19.28 -25.58
C VAL A 40 21.76 19.92 -26.59
N PRO A 41 22.18 19.19 -27.63
CA PRO A 41 22.66 19.80 -28.87
C PRO A 41 21.64 19.64 -30.02
N GLN A 42 21.37 20.76 -30.71
CA GLN A 42 20.55 20.87 -31.91
C GLN A 42 21.32 20.53 -33.21
N ILE A 43 20.53 20.39 -34.31
CA ILE A 43 20.79 20.67 -35.75
C ILE A 43 21.12 19.42 -36.62
N PRO A 44 20.71 19.28 -37.92
CA PRO A 44 19.74 20.01 -38.78
C PRO A 44 18.67 19.14 -39.52
N GLN A 45 17.65 19.84 -40.05
CA GLN A 45 16.67 19.40 -41.06
C GLN A 45 17.29 19.08 -42.44
N LEU A 46 16.62 18.22 -43.21
CA LEU A 46 16.71 18.12 -44.67
C LEU A 46 15.31 17.81 -45.26
N ASP A 47 14.82 18.73 -46.08
CA ASP A 47 13.62 18.67 -46.92
C ASP A 47 13.83 17.82 -48.20
N ILE A 48 12.70 17.43 -48.83
CA ILE A 48 12.38 17.37 -50.29
C ILE A 48 11.27 16.29 -50.48
N GLU A 49 10.00 16.70 -50.57
CA GLU A 49 9.17 16.96 -51.79
C GLU A 49 8.64 15.67 -52.47
N ASN A 50 7.33 15.40 -52.42
CA ASN A 50 6.25 15.69 -53.42
C ASN A 50 5.80 14.35 -54.04
N GLU A 51 4.54 13.94 -54.23
CA GLU A 51 3.18 14.50 -54.37
C GLU A 51 2.22 13.27 -54.56
N PRO A 52 0.90 13.35 -54.84
CA PRO A 52 -0.15 14.28 -54.40
C PRO A 52 -1.49 13.60 -53.96
N GLU A 53 -2.27 14.39 -53.21
CA GLU A 53 -3.74 14.57 -53.21
C GLU A 53 -4.75 13.40 -53.24
N PHE A 54 -5.54 13.30 -52.16
CA PHE A 54 -7.01 13.29 -52.27
C PHE A 54 -7.63 14.10 -51.11
N ASN A 55 -8.20 15.25 -51.47
CA ASN A 55 -8.97 16.15 -50.60
C ASN A 55 -10.45 15.73 -50.56
N VAL A 56 -11.04 15.59 -49.36
CA VAL A 56 -12.44 15.95 -49.10
C VAL A 56 -12.54 16.61 -47.73
N TYR A 57 -13.09 17.82 -47.73
CA TYR A 57 -13.28 18.75 -46.63
C TYR A 57 -14.38 18.31 -45.63
N SER A 58 -14.17 18.69 -44.35
CA SER A 58 -15.27 19.08 -43.44
C SER A 58 -14.79 20.19 -42.50
N ASN A 59 -15.40 21.38 -42.64
CA ASN A 59 -15.12 22.62 -41.94
C ASN A 59 -15.99 22.81 -40.68
N ALA A 60 -15.44 23.63 -39.75
CA ALA A 60 -16.11 24.51 -38.76
C ALA A 60 -16.78 23.83 -37.54
N THR A 61 -16.63 24.28 -36.28
CA THR A 61 -16.37 25.64 -35.75
C THR A 61 -16.01 25.55 -34.25
N HIS A 62 -14.98 26.26 -33.79
CA HIS A 62 -14.80 26.61 -32.38
C HIS A 62 -15.40 28.01 -32.14
N GLN A 63 -16.38 28.10 -31.24
CA GLN A 63 -16.91 29.36 -30.75
C GLN A 63 -16.15 29.78 -29.48
N HIS A 64 -15.63 31.01 -29.52
CA HIS A 64 -15.13 31.75 -28.37
C HIS A 64 -16.24 31.98 -27.36
N THR A 65 -15.99 31.64 -26.09
CA THR A 65 -16.65 32.26 -24.94
C THR A 65 -15.67 33.19 -24.25
N GLU A 66 -15.93 34.49 -24.34
CA GLU A 66 -15.28 35.56 -23.58
C GLU A 66 -15.57 35.40 -22.08
N TYR A 67 -14.53 35.13 -21.29
CA TYR A 67 -14.57 35.39 -19.85
C TYR A 67 -14.22 36.87 -19.63
N THR A 68 -15.20 37.62 -19.12
CA THR A 68 -15.01 38.99 -18.64
C THR A 68 -14.25 38.97 -17.31
N GLY A 69 -12.92 38.93 -17.39
CA GLY A 69 -12.06 39.13 -16.24
C GLY A 69 -12.13 40.59 -15.77
N ILE A 70 -12.59 40.81 -14.54
CA ILE A 70 -12.48 42.12 -13.88
C ILE A 70 -10.99 42.41 -13.72
N HIS A 71 -10.50 43.44 -14.42
CA HIS A 71 -9.10 43.85 -14.35
C HIS A 71 -8.87 44.56 -13.01
N ILE A 72 -8.35 43.83 -12.02
CA ILE A 72 -7.90 44.42 -10.76
C ILE A 72 -6.48 44.94 -10.98
N ASP A 73 -6.30 46.23 -10.70
CA ASP A 73 -5.04 46.94 -10.85
C ASP A 73 -3.96 46.32 -9.94
N ASN A 74 -2.72 46.16 -10.46
CA ASN A 74 -1.66 45.45 -9.74
C ASN A 74 -1.32 46.11 -8.39
N ALA A 75 -1.54 47.42 -8.26
CA ALA A 75 -1.39 48.15 -7.01
C ALA A 75 -2.43 47.79 -5.93
N ILE A 76 -3.59 47.25 -6.31
CA ILE A 76 -4.60 46.73 -5.39
C ILE A 76 -4.26 45.29 -5.01
N LYS A 77 -3.75 44.49 -5.95
CA LYS A 77 -3.24 43.14 -5.69
C LYS A 77 -2.13 43.16 -4.65
N ASP A 78 -1.17 44.07 -4.79
CA ASP A 78 -0.05 44.23 -3.84
C ASP A 78 -0.49 44.77 -2.47
N LYS A 79 -1.57 45.56 -2.42
CA LYS A 79 -2.17 46.03 -1.15
C LYS A 79 -2.98 44.95 -0.43
N ILE A 80 -3.55 43.99 -1.15
CA ILE A 80 -4.29 42.86 -0.56
C ILE A 80 -3.31 41.81 -0.04
N SER A 81 -2.22 41.52 -0.76
CA SER A 81 -1.17 40.60 -0.29
C SER A 81 -0.34 41.16 0.87
N SER A 82 -0.20 42.48 0.99
CA SER A 82 0.41 43.11 2.18
C SER A 82 -0.54 43.33 3.37
N ALA A 83 -1.86 43.20 3.17
CA ALA A 83 -2.86 43.26 4.25
C ALA A 83 -3.27 41.89 4.81
N MET A 84 -2.80 40.79 4.19
CA MET A 84 -3.10 39.40 4.57
C MET A 84 -1.95 38.69 5.30
N ILE A 85 -0.90 39.41 5.71
CA ILE A 85 0.09 38.89 6.65
C ILE A 85 -0.48 39.09 8.05
N PRO A 86 -0.90 38.04 8.79
CA PRO A 86 -1.12 38.18 10.21
C PRO A 86 0.25 38.47 10.82
N SER A 87 0.39 39.64 11.44
CA SER A 87 1.46 39.89 12.39
C SER A 87 1.29 38.90 13.54
N TYR A 88 1.96 37.76 13.46
CA TYR A 88 2.16 36.88 14.61
C TYR A 88 3.09 37.63 15.57
N ASP A 89 2.48 38.15 16.63
CA ASP A 89 3.18 38.41 17.89
C ASP A 89 3.88 37.11 18.29
N ASP A 90 5.18 37.22 18.56
CA ASP A 90 5.97 36.25 19.30
C ASP A 90 5.31 36.03 20.68
N GLN A 91 4.37 35.09 20.75
CA GLN A 91 3.98 34.45 21.98
C GLN A 91 4.48 33.02 21.92
N TYR A 92 5.71 32.86 22.42
CA TYR A 92 6.23 31.68 23.08
C TYR A 92 5.09 30.85 23.70
N TYR A 93 4.69 29.77 23.02
CA TYR A 93 4.08 28.66 23.72
C TYR A 93 5.21 27.87 24.35
N GLN A 94 5.25 27.95 25.68
CA GLN A 94 6.17 27.24 26.54
C GLN A 94 6.10 25.73 26.27
N GLU A 95 7.15 25.19 25.65
CA GLU A 95 7.64 23.85 25.98
C GLU A 95 8.13 23.87 27.42
N GLN A 96 7.23 23.69 28.37
CA GLN A 96 7.55 23.41 29.77
C GLN A 96 6.63 22.30 30.25
N ASP A 97 7.12 21.07 30.12
CA ASP A 97 7.35 20.16 31.24
C ASP A 97 7.66 18.75 30.70
N TYR A 98 8.94 18.44 30.44
CA TYR A 98 9.57 17.15 30.81
C TYR A 98 11.09 17.05 30.50
N TYR A 99 11.85 18.14 30.64
CA TYR A 99 13.32 18.03 30.81
C TYR A 99 13.63 18.02 32.30
N ASP A 100 13.50 16.86 32.93
CA ASP A 100 14.09 16.62 34.23
C ASP A 100 14.58 15.18 34.35
N THR A 101 15.54 14.81 33.50
CA THR A 101 16.67 13.94 33.86
C THR A 101 17.82 14.12 32.87
N VAL A 102 18.87 14.81 33.35
CA VAL A 102 20.28 14.81 32.88
C VAL A 102 20.55 15.32 31.45
N ASN A 103 21.11 16.54 31.39
CA ASN A 103 21.84 17.13 30.25
C ASN A 103 22.69 16.10 29.47
N GLN A 104 22.25 15.72 28.27
CA GLN A 104 23.12 15.37 27.16
C GLN A 104 22.71 16.19 25.95
N ASP A 105 23.71 16.84 25.36
CA ASP A 105 23.61 17.70 24.18
C ASP A 105 23.18 16.85 22.97
N PRO A 106 22.09 17.14 22.23
CA PRO A 106 21.63 16.31 21.10
C PRO A 106 22.66 16.20 19.96
N TYR A 107 23.67 17.09 19.93
CA TYR A 107 24.82 16.98 19.01
C TYR A 107 25.89 15.96 19.44
N GLN A 108 25.80 15.34 20.63
CA GLN A 108 26.71 14.28 21.07
C GLN A 108 26.25 12.87 20.69
N GLU A 109 24.96 12.64 20.42
CA GLU A 109 24.47 11.33 19.98
C GLU A 109 24.87 10.98 18.53
N MET A 110 25.09 12.00 17.68
CA MET A 110 25.50 11.89 16.26
C MET A 110 26.94 11.36 16.02
N ARG A 111 27.61 10.76 17.02
CA ARG A 111 28.97 10.19 16.88
C ARG A 111 29.17 8.82 17.53
N ILE A 112 28.10 8.15 17.93
CA ILE A 112 28.23 6.83 18.57
C ILE A 112 28.35 5.77 17.47
N ASP A 113 29.55 5.20 17.30
CA ASP A 113 29.74 4.03 16.44
C ASP A 113 29.60 2.76 17.28
N TYR A 114 28.42 2.13 17.23
CA TYR A 114 28.12 0.94 18.02
C TYR A 114 29.07 -0.22 17.68
N TYR A 115 29.65 -0.26 16.47
CA TYR A 115 30.64 -1.28 16.10
C TYR A 115 31.96 -1.18 16.88
N THR A 116 32.23 -0.02 17.49
CA THR A 116 33.46 0.26 18.24
C THR A 116 33.22 0.46 19.73
N ASP A 117 32.02 0.84 20.14
CA ASP A 117 31.66 1.04 21.54
C ASP A 117 31.22 -0.28 22.21
N LEU A 118 32.13 -0.88 22.99
CA LEU A 118 31.88 -2.12 23.73
C LEU A 118 30.70 -2.01 24.70
N THR A 119 30.40 -0.82 25.23
CA THR A 119 29.29 -0.62 26.17
C THR A 119 27.92 -0.73 25.50
N LYS A 120 27.87 -0.59 24.17
CA LYS A 120 26.66 -0.70 23.36
C LYS A 120 26.49 -2.09 22.73
N MET A 121 27.46 -2.99 22.92
CA MET A 121 27.41 -4.33 22.32
C MET A 121 26.55 -5.32 23.11
N GLU A 122 26.33 -5.08 24.40
CA GLU A 122 25.46 -5.92 25.24
C GLU A 122 23.99 -5.50 25.09
N ARG A 123 23.13 -6.47 24.79
CA ARG A 123 21.69 -6.30 24.59
C ARG A 123 21.01 -6.09 25.93
N LYS A 124 20.02 -5.20 25.98
CA LYS A 124 19.11 -5.12 27.13
C LYS A 124 18.13 -6.28 27.10
N ASP A 125 17.84 -6.88 28.25
CA ASP A 125 17.04 -8.12 28.34
C ASP A 125 15.64 -8.03 27.68
N PHE A 126 15.04 -6.83 27.64
CA PHE A 126 13.72 -6.59 27.06
C PHE A 126 13.74 -6.27 25.55
N GLU A 127 14.90 -6.00 24.96
CA GLU A 127 15.04 -5.63 23.55
C GLU A 127 15.42 -6.86 22.72
N LEU A 128 14.90 -6.99 21.49
CA LEU A 128 15.49 -7.90 20.51
C LEU A 128 16.74 -7.26 19.88
N PRO A 129 17.69 -8.07 19.41
CA PRO A 129 18.85 -7.54 18.70
C PRO A 129 18.42 -6.79 17.42
N VAL A 130 19.18 -5.77 17.04
CA VAL A 130 18.92 -4.96 15.84
C VAL A 130 19.86 -5.35 14.71
N PHE A 131 19.32 -5.40 13.50
CA PHE A 131 20.13 -5.51 12.30
C PHE A 131 20.50 -4.12 11.79
N LEU A 132 21.79 -3.93 11.51
CA LEU A 132 22.30 -2.68 10.98
C LEU A 132 22.57 -2.83 9.47
N PRO A 133 21.95 -1.99 8.63
CA PRO A 133 22.29 -1.91 7.22
C PRO A 133 23.72 -1.41 7.04
N ILE A 134 24.28 -1.63 5.85
CA ILE A 134 25.64 -1.19 5.54
C ILE A 134 25.65 0.27 5.08
N ARG A 135 24.60 0.68 4.37
CA ARG A 135 24.34 2.04 3.87
C ARG A 135 22.84 2.23 3.69
N SER A 136 22.39 3.48 3.63
CA SER A 136 20.98 3.82 3.46
C SER A 136 20.50 3.79 2.01
N ASP A 137 21.40 3.84 1.04
CA ASP A 137 21.10 3.98 -0.39
C ASP A 137 20.89 2.67 -1.16
N LEU A 138 20.86 1.52 -0.46
CA LEU A 138 20.79 0.19 -1.06
C LEU A 138 19.44 -0.49 -0.78
N PHE A 139 18.89 -1.19 -1.78
CA PHE A 139 17.68 -1.99 -1.61
C PHE A 139 17.87 -3.11 -0.60
N GLU A 140 19.07 -3.70 -0.52
CA GLU A 140 19.41 -4.73 0.47
C GLU A 140 19.21 -4.27 1.91
N SER A 141 19.25 -2.96 2.17
CA SER A 141 19.02 -2.39 3.49
C SER A 141 17.59 -2.59 3.98
N TYR A 142 16.61 -2.74 3.07
CA TYR A 142 15.24 -3.13 3.42
C TYR A 142 15.14 -4.53 4.02
N LEU A 143 16.14 -5.41 3.81
CA LEU A 143 16.13 -6.73 4.43
C LEU A 143 16.34 -6.69 5.94
N SER A 144 16.95 -5.62 6.46
CA SER A 144 17.11 -5.45 7.90
C SER A 144 15.74 -5.42 8.61
N PRO A 145 14.85 -4.44 8.35
CA PRO A 145 13.54 -4.41 8.95
C PRO A 145 12.67 -5.61 8.56
N LEU A 146 12.69 -6.05 7.30
CA LEU A 146 11.89 -7.20 6.85
C LEU A 146 12.25 -8.48 7.61
N LEU A 147 13.52 -8.82 7.77
CA LEU A 147 13.93 -10.01 8.52
C LEU A 147 13.61 -9.87 10.02
N MET A 148 13.75 -8.67 10.58
CA MET A 148 13.36 -8.41 11.97
C MET A 148 11.86 -8.66 12.17
N ILE A 149 11.00 -8.14 11.29
CA ILE A 149 9.56 -8.35 11.31
C ILE A 149 9.20 -9.83 11.08
N PHE A 150 9.69 -10.43 9.99
CA PHE A 150 9.35 -11.81 9.63
C PHE A 150 9.84 -12.83 10.66
N SER A 151 10.96 -12.57 11.35
CA SER A 151 11.43 -13.43 12.43
C SER A 151 10.43 -13.57 13.57
N GLN A 152 9.53 -12.60 13.76
CA GLN A 152 8.46 -12.66 14.76
C GLN A 152 7.33 -13.59 14.34
N VAL A 153 7.25 -13.99 13.08
CA VAL A 153 6.28 -14.96 12.58
C VAL A 153 6.82 -16.38 12.75
N PRO A 154 6.18 -17.21 13.61
CA PRO A 154 6.69 -18.55 13.91
C PRO A 154 6.82 -19.44 12.69
N MET A 155 5.85 -19.38 11.76
CA MET A 155 5.87 -20.19 10.55
C MET A 155 7.10 -19.88 9.68
N PHE A 156 7.43 -18.59 9.50
CA PHE A 156 8.64 -18.17 8.81
C PHE A 156 9.89 -18.63 9.55
N SER A 157 10.02 -18.28 10.84
CA SER A 157 11.19 -18.64 11.64
C SER A 157 11.43 -20.15 11.69
N ASN A 158 10.36 -20.95 11.86
CA ASN A 158 10.44 -22.41 11.90
C ASN A 158 10.85 -22.99 10.55
N LEU A 159 10.33 -22.44 9.44
CA LEU A 159 10.70 -22.87 8.10
C LEU A 159 12.18 -22.59 7.82
N ILE A 160 12.64 -21.37 8.09
CA ILE A 160 14.04 -20.98 7.92
C ILE A 160 14.95 -21.88 8.76
N LEU A 161 14.62 -22.10 10.03
CA LEU A 161 15.45 -22.86 10.97
C LEU A 161 15.30 -24.39 10.84
N SER A 162 14.44 -24.88 9.94
CA SER A 162 14.12 -26.31 9.79
C SER A 162 15.30 -27.15 9.30
N HIS A 163 16.19 -26.59 8.49
CA HIS A 163 17.34 -27.30 7.94
C HIS A 163 18.56 -27.19 8.84
N GLN A 164 19.33 -28.28 8.95
CA GLN A 164 20.58 -28.33 9.69
C GLN A 164 21.76 -28.61 8.74
N PHE A 165 22.58 -27.58 8.50
CA PHE A 165 23.81 -27.70 7.73
C PHE A 165 24.88 -28.50 8.49
N LEU A 166 25.70 -29.30 7.78
CA LEU A 166 26.80 -30.06 8.39
C LEU A 166 27.89 -29.16 8.97
N THR A 167 28.19 -28.05 8.29
CA THR A 167 29.18 -27.07 8.70
C THR A 167 28.54 -25.69 8.74
N PHE A 168 28.81 -24.94 9.82
CA PHE A 168 28.31 -23.57 9.98
C PHE A 168 29.49 -22.63 10.25
N PRO A 169 29.96 -21.87 9.24
CA PRO A 169 31.11 -20.99 9.39
C PRO A 169 30.90 -19.96 10.51
N TYR A 170 31.92 -19.80 11.37
CA TYR A 170 31.95 -18.80 12.43
C TYR A 170 33.24 -17.99 12.35
N LYS A 171 33.11 -16.69 12.53
CA LYS A 171 34.22 -15.74 12.66
C LYS A 171 33.97 -14.82 13.86
N PRO A 172 34.99 -14.49 14.68
CA PRO A 172 34.79 -13.74 15.93
C PRO A 172 34.15 -12.35 15.79
N ASN A 173 34.31 -11.68 14.65
CA ASN A 173 33.74 -10.36 14.36
C ASN A 173 32.72 -10.42 13.22
N TRP A 174 32.05 -11.57 13.01
CA TRP A 174 31.05 -11.76 11.96
C TRP A 174 29.96 -10.68 11.94
N TRP A 175 29.60 -10.18 13.13
CA TRP A 175 28.61 -9.14 13.38
C TRP A 175 29.09 -7.74 12.95
N ASN A 176 30.39 -7.55 12.71
CA ASN A 176 31.02 -6.31 12.28
C ASN A 176 31.75 -6.49 10.95
N ARG A 177 30.98 -6.72 9.88
CA ARG A 177 31.48 -6.73 8.50
C ARG A 177 32.63 -7.71 8.24
N GLU A 178 32.82 -8.73 9.08
CA GLU A 178 33.77 -9.81 8.83
C GLU A 178 33.10 -10.91 8.01
N ARG A 179 33.71 -11.24 6.87
CA ARG A 179 33.23 -12.30 5.99
C ARG A 179 33.36 -13.66 6.65
N CYS A 180 32.25 -14.36 6.84
CA CYS A 180 32.25 -15.69 7.48
C CYS A 180 32.79 -16.80 6.57
N SER A 181 32.52 -16.72 5.27
CA SER A 181 32.96 -17.69 4.26
C SER A 181 33.00 -17.05 2.88
N ASP A 182 33.92 -17.51 2.02
CA ASP A 182 33.96 -17.07 0.63
C ASP A 182 32.78 -17.59 -0.19
N ASN A 183 32.21 -18.75 0.19
CA ASN A 183 31.10 -19.42 -0.47
C ASN A 183 29.93 -19.61 0.50
N LEU A 184 29.54 -18.54 1.19
CA LEU A 184 28.37 -18.55 2.06
C LEU A 184 27.09 -18.68 1.23
N MET A 185 26.20 -19.61 1.60
CA MET A 185 24.89 -19.77 0.96
C MET A 185 23.87 -18.80 1.55
N LEU A 186 22.96 -18.29 0.72
CA LEU A 186 21.91 -17.35 1.12
C LEU A 186 21.11 -17.86 2.33
N LEU A 187 20.55 -19.07 2.25
CA LEU A 187 19.77 -19.65 3.35
C LEU A 187 20.60 -19.82 4.63
N GLN A 188 21.89 -20.15 4.53
CA GLN A 188 22.74 -20.30 5.70
C GLN A 188 22.93 -18.97 6.44
N GLU A 189 23.02 -17.87 5.70
CA GLU A 189 23.08 -16.53 6.30
C GLU A 189 21.74 -16.09 6.88
N ILE A 190 20.63 -16.30 6.18
CA ILE A 190 19.30 -15.99 6.70
C ILE A 190 19.04 -16.80 7.99
N GLN A 191 19.42 -18.08 8.03
CA GLN A 191 19.36 -18.89 9.25
C GLN A 191 20.19 -18.31 10.40
N ARG A 192 21.38 -17.78 10.12
CA ARG A 192 22.24 -17.14 11.13
C ARG A 192 21.53 -15.95 11.75
N LEU A 193 20.98 -15.07 10.90
CA LEU A 193 20.29 -13.85 11.29
C LEU A 193 19.00 -14.19 12.06
N VAL A 194 18.15 -15.07 11.55
CA VAL A 194 16.94 -15.50 12.26
C VAL A 194 17.27 -16.17 13.60
N ALA A 195 18.33 -16.98 13.68
CA ALA A 195 18.77 -17.57 14.95
C ALA A 195 19.27 -16.52 15.95
N PHE A 196 19.93 -15.46 15.46
CA PHE A 196 20.37 -14.32 16.27
C PHE A 196 19.17 -13.62 16.92
N LEU A 197 18.06 -13.47 16.20
CA LEU A 197 16.82 -12.85 16.71
C LEU A 197 15.97 -13.75 17.63
N ASN A 198 16.32 -15.03 17.81
CA ASN A 198 15.54 -15.96 18.66
C ASN A 198 15.63 -15.63 20.18
N GLY A 199 16.44 -14.63 20.56
CA GLY A 199 16.56 -14.12 21.92
C GLY A 199 17.59 -14.84 22.81
N HIS A 200 18.36 -15.78 22.24
CA HIS A 200 19.46 -16.46 22.93
C HIS A 200 20.79 -15.69 22.88
N THR A 201 20.92 -14.72 21.98
CA THR A 201 22.11 -13.86 21.92
C THR A 201 22.09 -12.82 23.04
N ILE A 202 23.27 -12.51 23.58
CA ILE A 202 23.47 -11.36 24.48
C ILE A 202 23.97 -10.13 23.73
N ARG A 203 24.24 -10.25 22.42
CA ARG A 203 24.69 -9.13 21.59
C ARG A 203 23.51 -8.27 21.15
N ALA A 204 23.67 -6.95 21.20
CA ALA A 204 22.63 -5.99 20.91
C ALA A 204 22.35 -5.80 19.42
N PHE A 205 23.33 -6.02 18.55
CA PHE A 205 23.17 -5.80 17.11
C PHE A 205 24.10 -6.68 16.26
N ALA A 206 23.80 -6.80 14.97
CA ALA A 206 24.69 -7.37 13.96
C ALA A 206 24.50 -6.69 12.61
N SER A 207 25.54 -6.61 11.78
CA SER A 207 25.40 -6.10 10.42
C SER A 207 24.80 -7.15 9.48
N ILE A 208 24.06 -6.70 8.47
CA ILE A 208 23.59 -7.57 7.37
C ILE A 208 24.64 -7.79 6.27
N PHE A 209 25.91 -7.44 6.54
CA PHE A 209 26.99 -7.46 5.55
C PHE A 209 27.13 -8.80 4.82
N ASN A 210 27.11 -9.91 5.56
CA ASN A 210 27.26 -11.24 4.98
C ASN A 210 26.06 -11.61 4.08
N LEU A 211 24.86 -11.09 4.36
CA LEU A 211 23.66 -11.28 3.55
C LEU A 211 23.75 -10.51 2.23
N GLU A 212 24.13 -9.23 2.29
CA GLU A 212 24.39 -8.38 1.11
C GLU A 212 25.45 -9.04 0.19
N GLN A 213 26.50 -9.63 0.77
CA GLN A 213 27.52 -10.37 0.02
C GLN A 213 27.00 -11.69 -0.61
N CYS A 214 25.94 -12.29 -0.06
CA CYS A 214 25.29 -13.44 -0.71
C CYS A 214 24.42 -12.96 -1.87
N ILE A 215 23.63 -11.91 -1.65
CA ILE A 215 22.67 -11.38 -2.62
C ILE A 215 23.38 -10.79 -3.84
N SER A 216 24.40 -9.96 -3.65
CA SER A 216 25.20 -9.37 -4.74
C SER A 216 25.84 -10.39 -5.69
N LYS A 217 25.97 -11.66 -5.29
CA LYS A 217 26.43 -12.75 -6.17
C LYS A 217 25.31 -13.39 -6.99
N LEU A 218 24.07 -13.29 -6.52
CA LEU A 218 22.88 -13.85 -7.14
C LEU A 218 22.22 -12.86 -8.09
N VAL A 219 22.29 -11.56 -7.76
CA VAL A 219 21.76 -10.47 -8.57
C VAL A 219 22.47 -10.43 -9.93
N LYS A 220 21.69 -10.50 -11.00
CA LYS A 220 22.16 -10.44 -12.40
C LYS A 220 21.70 -9.18 -13.12
N GLU A 221 20.66 -8.54 -12.61
CA GLU A 221 19.94 -7.42 -13.21
C GLU A 221 19.81 -6.30 -12.17
N GLU A 222 19.67 -5.06 -12.63
CA GLU A 222 19.41 -3.92 -11.76
C GLU A 222 17.92 -3.90 -11.39
N PHE A 223 17.60 -3.55 -10.15
CA PHE A 223 16.23 -3.37 -9.68
C PHE A 223 15.86 -1.89 -9.75
N GLU A 224 14.64 -1.58 -10.17
CA GLU A 224 14.13 -0.22 -10.19
C GLU A 224 13.40 0.13 -8.88
N THR A 225 12.80 -0.86 -8.23
CA THR A 225 11.94 -0.68 -7.06
C THR A 225 12.21 -1.67 -5.94
N VAL A 226 11.73 -1.34 -4.74
CA VAL A 226 11.82 -2.22 -3.55
C VAL A 226 11.00 -3.50 -3.73
N ASN A 227 9.84 -3.43 -4.41
CA ASN A 227 9.01 -4.61 -4.67
C ASN A 227 9.71 -5.60 -5.60
N GLU A 228 10.33 -5.16 -6.70
CA GLU A 228 11.11 -6.04 -7.59
C GLU A 228 12.24 -6.76 -6.85
N PHE A 229 12.94 -6.03 -5.98
CA PHE A 229 13.99 -6.60 -5.15
C PHE A 229 13.44 -7.62 -4.14
N PHE A 230 12.28 -7.33 -3.53
CA PHE A 230 11.62 -8.25 -2.60
C PHE A 230 11.18 -9.55 -3.28
N ASP A 231 10.53 -9.43 -4.44
CA ASP A 231 10.11 -10.54 -5.29
C ASP A 231 11.32 -11.44 -5.63
N PHE A 232 12.43 -10.83 -6.04
CA PHE A 232 13.69 -11.54 -6.28
C PHE A 232 14.18 -12.27 -5.02
N PHE A 233 14.22 -11.59 -3.87
CA PHE A 233 14.70 -12.16 -2.62
C PHE A 233 13.87 -13.38 -2.18
N VAL A 234 12.53 -13.29 -2.24
CA VAL A 234 11.63 -14.39 -1.87
C VAL A 234 11.80 -15.56 -2.85
N ASN A 235 11.95 -15.29 -4.14
CA ASN A 235 12.21 -16.32 -5.15
C ASN A 235 13.54 -17.05 -4.91
N GLU A 236 14.63 -16.33 -4.64
CA GLU A 236 15.94 -16.94 -4.34
C GLU A 236 15.92 -17.74 -3.03
N LEU A 237 15.17 -17.27 -2.03
CA LEU A 237 14.92 -18.01 -0.79
C LEU A 237 14.14 -19.30 -1.06
N LYS A 238 13.07 -19.24 -1.87
CA LYS A 238 12.27 -20.39 -2.30
C LYS A 238 13.13 -21.42 -3.04
N ILE A 239 13.95 -20.97 -4.00
CA ILE A 239 14.88 -21.84 -4.74
C ILE A 239 15.84 -22.53 -3.76
N SER A 240 16.49 -21.76 -2.88
CA SER A 240 17.44 -22.28 -1.89
C SER A 240 16.81 -23.35 -0.98
N LEU A 241 15.57 -23.15 -0.54
CA LEU A 241 14.84 -24.11 0.29
C LEU A 241 14.41 -25.35 -0.50
N LYS A 242 13.97 -25.17 -1.75
CA LYS A 242 13.53 -26.25 -2.64
C LYS A 242 14.67 -27.20 -3.00
N GLU A 243 15.89 -26.70 -3.16
CA GLU A 243 17.10 -27.51 -3.38
C GLU A 243 17.39 -28.47 -2.22
N ILE A 244 17.01 -28.09 -0.99
CA ILE A 244 17.16 -28.93 0.20
C ILE A 244 16.00 -29.92 0.32
N ASN A 245 14.77 -29.42 0.20
CA ASN A 245 13.56 -30.22 0.29
C ASN A 245 12.43 -29.50 -0.47
N SER A 246 11.81 -30.19 -1.43
CA SER A 246 10.73 -29.60 -2.23
C SER A 246 9.61 -29.03 -1.38
N ARG A 247 9.26 -29.69 -0.26
CA ARG A 247 8.21 -29.24 0.66
C ARG A 247 8.52 -27.92 1.35
N TYR A 248 9.80 -27.58 1.52
CA TYR A 248 10.19 -26.29 2.09
C TYR A 248 10.01 -25.16 1.09
N GLY A 249 10.22 -25.44 -0.21
CA GLY A 249 9.88 -24.50 -1.28
C GLY A 249 8.37 -24.25 -1.34
N ASP A 250 7.55 -25.31 -1.29
CA ASP A 250 6.09 -25.19 -1.28
C ASP A 250 5.58 -24.41 -0.05
N ALA A 251 6.26 -24.53 1.10
CA ALA A 251 5.92 -23.77 2.30
C ALA A 251 6.21 -22.26 2.18
N ILE A 252 7.12 -21.82 1.30
CA ILE A 252 7.29 -20.40 0.99
C ILE A 252 6.08 -19.87 0.23
N ASP A 253 5.50 -20.66 -0.67
CA ASP A 253 4.28 -20.29 -1.37
C ASP A 253 3.11 -20.16 -0.39
N ASP A 254 2.96 -21.09 0.56
CA ASP A 254 1.93 -20.95 1.61
C ASP A 254 2.15 -19.72 2.54
N LEU A 255 3.40 -19.26 2.65
CA LEU A 255 3.74 -18.08 3.43
C LEU A 255 3.42 -16.78 2.70
N PHE A 256 3.77 -16.63 1.41
CA PHE A 256 3.74 -15.34 0.72
C PHE A 256 2.85 -15.29 -0.52
N ASP A 257 2.55 -16.42 -1.16
CA ASP A 257 1.89 -16.46 -2.47
C ASP A 257 0.42 -16.02 -2.39
N ILE A 258 0.11 -14.88 -3.01
CA ILE A 258 -1.23 -14.36 -3.21
C ILE A 258 -1.71 -14.84 -4.57
N GLY A 259 -2.69 -15.76 -4.55
CA GLY A 259 -3.38 -16.17 -5.77
C GLY A 259 -4.40 -15.12 -6.18
N LEU A 260 -4.27 -14.58 -7.39
CA LEU A 260 -5.15 -13.57 -7.98
C LEU A 260 -5.87 -14.15 -9.19
N VAL A 261 -7.16 -13.85 -9.31
CA VAL A 261 -7.98 -14.25 -10.47
C VAL A 261 -8.69 -13.04 -11.04
N GLU A 262 -8.65 -12.88 -12.35
CA GLU A 262 -9.44 -11.87 -13.05
C GLU A 262 -10.87 -12.35 -13.22
N GLY A 263 -11.84 -11.62 -12.66
CA GLY A 263 -13.26 -11.96 -12.75
C GLY A 263 -14.09 -10.78 -13.25
N GLN A 264 -14.95 -11.02 -14.24
CA GLN A 264 -16.04 -10.10 -14.53
C GLN A 264 -17.17 -10.28 -13.51
N VAL A 265 -17.82 -9.19 -13.10
CA VAL A 265 -19.08 -9.24 -12.33
C VAL A 265 -20.19 -9.70 -13.29
N GLY A 266 -20.36 -11.01 -13.43
CA GLY A 266 -21.40 -11.61 -14.26
C GLY A 266 -21.55 -13.12 -14.06
N PRO A 267 -22.74 -13.70 -14.29
CA PRO A 267 -23.01 -15.12 -14.05
C PRO A 267 -22.41 -16.08 -15.12
N GLN A 268 -21.38 -15.68 -15.87
CA GLN A 268 -20.97 -16.37 -17.11
C GLN A 268 -19.48 -16.74 -17.22
N THR A 269 -18.67 -16.63 -16.18
CA THR A 269 -17.27 -17.09 -16.20
C THR A 269 -17.07 -18.33 -15.32
N GLU A 270 -17.79 -19.42 -15.63
CA GLU A 270 -17.37 -20.77 -15.27
C GLU A 270 -16.37 -21.27 -16.32
N GLY A 271 -15.14 -20.80 -16.24
CA GLY A 271 -14.00 -21.27 -17.02
C GLY A 271 -12.72 -21.12 -16.20
N ASN A 272 -11.63 -21.79 -16.59
CA ASN A 272 -10.32 -21.61 -15.95
C ASN A 272 -9.93 -20.13 -16.05
N LEU A 273 -10.13 -19.39 -14.97
CA LEU A 273 -9.68 -18.00 -14.86
C LEU A 273 -8.15 -18.01 -14.89
N PRO A 274 -7.49 -17.04 -15.56
CA PRO A 274 -6.06 -16.88 -15.45
C PRO A 274 -5.70 -16.64 -13.97
N GLU A 275 -4.91 -17.54 -13.40
CA GLU A 275 -4.34 -17.37 -12.05
C GLU A 275 -3.01 -16.64 -12.18
N HIS A 276 -2.91 -15.50 -11.50
CA HIS A 276 -1.69 -14.73 -11.34
C HIS A 276 -1.22 -14.86 -9.89
N HIS A 277 0.08 -15.08 -9.70
CA HIS A 277 0.70 -15.30 -8.40
C HIS A 277 1.68 -14.18 -8.12
N VAL A 278 1.57 -13.55 -6.96
CA VAL A 278 2.45 -12.45 -6.50
C VAL A 278 2.83 -12.67 -5.04
N PHE A 279 4.03 -12.24 -4.63
CA PHE A 279 4.45 -12.34 -3.22
C PHE A 279 4.11 -11.07 -2.40
N GLU A 280 3.74 -9.99 -3.08
CA GLU A 280 3.37 -8.72 -2.50
C GLU A 280 2.24 -8.04 -3.28
N ILE A 281 1.66 -7.01 -2.66
CA ILE A 281 0.73 -6.10 -3.31
C ILE A 281 1.44 -4.76 -3.50
N PRO A 282 1.83 -4.39 -4.74
CA PRO A 282 2.36 -3.06 -5.04
C PRO A 282 1.23 -2.04 -5.08
N VAL A 283 1.45 -0.90 -4.43
CA VAL A 283 0.54 0.23 -4.36
C VAL A 283 1.24 1.43 -4.98
N THR A 284 0.71 1.88 -6.11
CA THR A 284 1.19 3.07 -6.82
C THR A 284 0.38 4.30 -6.39
N SER A 285 0.89 5.49 -6.67
CA SER A 285 0.24 6.77 -6.34
C SER A 285 -1.21 6.91 -6.81
N GLU A 286 -1.61 6.22 -7.88
CA GLU A 286 -2.99 6.24 -8.42
C GLU A 286 -3.98 5.39 -7.61
N THR A 287 -3.46 4.44 -6.82
CA THR A 287 -4.27 3.44 -6.10
C THR A 287 -4.35 3.68 -4.60
N ILE A 288 -3.61 4.67 -4.09
CA ILE A 288 -3.58 5.00 -2.67
C ILE A 288 -4.94 5.56 -2.23
N GLY A 289 -5.54 4.90 -1.24
CA GLY A 289 -6.73 5.36 -0.53
C GLY A 289 -6.41 5.89 0.87
N LEU A 290 -7.46 6.26 1.60
CA LEU A 290 -7.38 6.78 2.98
C LEU A 290 -7.04 5.70 4.03
N ASP A 291 -7.27 4.43 3.71
CA ASP A 291 -6.99 3.28 4.56
C ASP A 291 -6.71 2.04 3.69
N ILE A 292 -6.40 0.92 4.33
CA ILE A 292 -6.01 -0.29 3.60
C ILE A 292 -7.12 -0.87 2.73
N TYR A 293 -8.38 -0.75 3.16
CA TYR A 293 -9.51 -1.26 2.38
C TYR A 293 -9.74 -0.43 1.13
N HIS A 294 -9.65 0.90 1.22
CA HIS A 294 -9.77 1.81 0.08
C HIS A 294 -8.61 1.63 -0.91
N THR A 295 -7.40 1.44 -0.41
CA THR A 295 -6.22 1.17 -1.24
C THR A 295 -6.40 -0.15 -2.00
N LEU A 296 -6.65 -1.25 -1.29
CA LEU A 296 -6.78 -2.56 -1.93
C LEU A 296 -7.99 -2.64 -2.86
N TYR A 297 -9.10 -2.01 -2.50
CA TYR A 297 -10.24 -1.90 -3.39
C TYR A 297 -9.82 -1.21 -4.71
N SER A 298 -9.07 -0.11 -4.65
CA SER A 298 -8.56 0.58 -5.85
C SER A 298 -7.57 -0.26 -6.65
N CYS A 299 -6.65 -0.98 -6.00
CA CYS A 299 -5.72 -1.92 -6.66
C CYS A 299 -6.47 -3.02 -7.43
N PHE A 300 -7.54 -3.56 -6.82
CA PHE A 300 -8.29 -4.68 -7.37
C PHE A 300 -9.40 -4.29 -8.34
N THR A 301 -9.88 -3.04 -8.28
CA THR A 301 -10.81 -2.51 -9.27
C THR A 301 -10.04 -1.72 -10.32
N GLN A 302 -9.56 -2.40 -11.35
CA GLN A 302 -9.03 -1.69 -12.51
C GLN A 302 -10.19 -0.95 -13.19
N ALA A 303 -10.12 0.38 -13.18
CA ALA A 303 -11.00 1.23 -13.99
C ALA A 303 -10.67 1.01 -15.47
N SER A 304 -11.16 -0.11 -16.03
CA SER A 304 -11.12 -0.36 -17.46
C SER A 304 -11.77 0.85 -18.14
N GLN A 305 -11.05 1.44 -19.10
CA GLN A 305 -11.53 2.57 -19.90
C GLN A 305 -12.81 2.24 -20.70
N ALA A 306 -13.24 0.96 -20.72
CA ALA A 306 -14.53 0.55 -21.23
C ALA A 306 -15.60 0.73 -20.14
N ILE A 307 -16.36 1.83 -20.29
CA ILE A 307 -17.50 2.26 -19.46
C ILE A 307 -18.52 1.13 -19.15
N ASP A 308 -18.52 0.06 -19.94
CA ASP A 308 -19.54 -0.99 -19.89
C ASP A 308 -19.15 -2.24 -19.08
N SER A 309 -17.89 -2.42 -18.66
CA SER A 309 -17.47 -3.58 -17.83
C SER A 309 -16.16 -3.31 -17.07
N PRO A 310 -16.22 -2.90 -15.79
CA PRO A 310 -15.03 -2.88 -14.94
C PRO A 310 -14.49 -4.31 -14.79
N SER A 311 -13.17 -4.47 -14.96
CA SER A 311 -12.49 -5.72 -14.66
C SER A 311 -12.13 -5.71 -13.18
N TYR A 312 -12.44 -6.80 -12.47
CA TYR A 312 -12.07 -6.95 -11.08
C TYR A 312 -11.02 -8.03 -10.97
N ILE A 313 -10.01 -7.76 -10.17
CA ILE A 313 -9.08 -8.76 -9.67
C ILE A 313 -9.63 -9.21 -8.32
N TRP A 314 -9.69 -10.52 -8.10
CA TRP A 314 -10.11 -11.11 -6.83
C TRP A 314 -8.99 -11.97 -6.27
N ILE A 315 -8.94 -12.08 -4.95
CA ILE A 315 -8.05 -13.02 -4.28
C ILE A 315 -8.67 -14.42 -4.34
N ASP A 316 -7.93 -15.39 -4.83
CA ASP A 316 -8.30 -16.81 -4.74
C ASP A 316 -7.77 -17.43 -3.43
N LYS A 317 -6.51 -17.11 -3.11
CA LYS A 317 -5.81 -17.61 -1.91
C LYS A 317 -5.20 -16.46 -1.11
N VAL A 318 -5.56 -16.38 0.17
CA VAL A 318 -4.92 -15.46 1.13
C VAL A 318 -3.69 -16.17 1.72
N PRO A 319 -2.47 -15.62 1.60
CA PRO A 319 -1.25 -16.19 2.19
C PRO A 319 -1.19 -16.00 3.70
N THR A 320 -0.19 -16.61 4.36
CA THR A 320 0.05 -16.40 5.80
C THR A 320 0.53 -14.98 6.09
N LEU A 321 1.44 -14.46 5.27
CA LEU A 321 2.01 -13.12 5.31
C LEU A 321 1.47 -12.33 4.11
N ILE A 322 0.96 -11.14 4.36
CA ILE A 322 0.59 -10.19 3.31
C ILE A 322 1.54 -9.00 3.44
N VAL A 323 2.33 -8.77 2.40
CA VAL A 323 3.26 -7.65 2.31
C VAL A 323 2.72 -6.66 1.29
N ILE A 324 2.62 -5.40 1.69
CA ILE A 324 2.00 -4.34 0.89
C ILE A 324 3.03 -3.21 0.79
N PHE A 325 3.51 -2.96 -0.42
CA PHE A 325 4.51 -1.93 -0.69
C PHE A 325 3.82 -0.72 -1.30
N PHE A 326 3.96 0.43 -0.66
CA PHE A 326 3.61 1.71 -1.22
C PHE A 326 4.85 2.28 -1.89
N GLU A 327 4.79 2.43 -3.20
CA GLU A 327 5.90 2.91 -4.00
C GLU A 327 6.14 4.41 -3.78
N PRO A 328 7.40 4.85 -3.81
CA PRO A 328 7.75 6.26 -3.90
C PRO A 328 7.06 6.91 -5.10
N GLY A 329 6.52 8.12 -4.95
CA GLY A 329 5.92 8.84 -6.09
C GLY A 329 4.92 9.93 -5.74
N ILE A 330 4.53 10.03 -4.47
CA ILE A 330 3.78 11.14 -3.90
C ILE A 330 4.43 11.55 -2.57
N ASP A 331 4.57 12.85 -2.35
CA ASP A 331 5.21 13.36 -1.12
C ASP A 331 4.21 13.40 0.05
N GLU A 332 2.91 13.48 -0.24
CA GLU A 332 1.85 13.73 0.75
C GLU A 332 0.55 13.02 0.35
N ILE A 333 -0.15 12.44 1.34
CA ILE A 333 -1.52 11.92 1.24
C ILE A 333 -2.44 12.87 2.02
N GLU A 334 -3.42 13.50 1.35
CA GLU A 334 -4.32 14.47 1.99
C GLU A 334 -5.08 13.83 3.17
N GLY A 335 -4.85 14.35 4.39
CA GLY A 335 -5.44 13.83 5.62
C GLY A 335 -4.75 12.59 6.19
N GLY A 336 -3.67 12.12 5.56
CA GLY A 336 -2.86 10.96 5.96
C GLY A 336 -3.53 9.61 5.70
N PHE A 337 -2.73 8.55 5.81
CA PHE A 337 -3.16 7.16 5.72
C PHE A 337 -3.54 6.62 7.10
N LYS A 338 -4.79 6.17 7.24
CA LYS A 338 -5.28 5.55 8.46
C LYS A 338 -4.89 4.07 8.50
N LEU A 339 -4.12 3.72 9.51
CA LEU A 339 -3.63 2.37 9.73
C LEU A 339 -4.68 1.50 10.46
N ASP A 340 -4.87 0.26 10.00
CA ASP A 340 -5.73 -0.72 10.65
C ASP A 340 -4.90 -1.85 11.28
N GLU A 341 -4.99 -2.06 12.60
CA GLU A 341 -4.27 -3.16 13.26
C GLU A 341 -4.84 -4.53 12.86
N ILE A 342 -6.15 -4.57 12.54
CA ILE A 342 -6.89 -5.78 12.17
C ILE A 342 -7.47 -5.61 10.78
N PHE A 343 -7.05 -6.48 9.87
CA PHE A 343 -7.40 -6.46 8.46
C PHE A 343 -8.12 -7.75 8.06
N TYR A 344 -9.23 -7.66 7.32
CA TYR A 344 -10.00 -8.80 6.81
C TYR A 344 -9.84 -8.94 5.29
N PRO A 345 -8.74 -9.52 4.77
CA PRO A 345 -8.53 -9.70 3.33
C PRO A 345 -9.59 -10.56 2.65
N GLN A 346 -10.29 -11.40 3.40
CA GLN A 346 -11.33 -12.31 2.89
C GLN A 346 -12.45 -11.61 2.14
N ILE A 347 -12.72 -10.32 2.42
CA ILE A 347 -13.74 -9.57 1.69
C ILE A 347 -13.40 -9.40 0.21
N PHE A 348 -12.11 -9.46 -0.14
CA PHE A 348 -11.61 -9.39 -1.51
C PHE A 348 -11.44 -10.76 -2.15
N MET A 349 -11.85 -11.84 -1.47
CA MET A 349 -11.78 -13.17 -2.05
C MET A 349 -12.89 -13.41 -3.07
N TYR A 350 -12.59 -14.13 -4.14
CA TYR A 350 -13.54 -14.44 -5.21
C TYR A 350 -14.81 -15.15 -4.71
N GLN A 351 -14.64 -16.05 -3.72
CA GLN A 351 -15.74 -16.76 -3.08
C GLN A 351 -16.71 -15.85 -2.29
N HIS A 352 -16.25 -14.67 -1.88
CA HIS A 352 -17.00 -13.67 -1.10
C HIS A 352 -17.30 -12.39 -1.88
N ARG A 353 -17.16 -12.44 -3.22
CA ARG A 353 -17.39 -11.30 -4.11
C ARG A 353 -18.79 -10.67 -3.98
N ASP A 354 -19.76 -11.43 -3.51
CA ASP A 354 -21.13 -11.00 -3.27
C ASP A 354 -21.21 -9.89 -2.22
N ILE A 355 -20.31 -9.86 -1.23
CA ILE A 355 -20.28 -8.85 -0.16
C ILE A 355 -20.14 -7.44 -0.75
N ILE A 356 -19.12 -7.22 -1.59
CA ILE A 356 -18.88 -5.93 -2.23
C ILE A 356 -19.89 -5.69 -3.36
N SER A 357 -20.16 -6.72 -4.18
CA SER A 357 -21.04 -6.61 -5.35
C SER A 357 -22.48 -6.20 -4.98
N LEU A 358 -22.99 -6.60 -3.81
CA LEU A 358 -24.35 -6.26 -3.38
C LEU A 358 -24.51 -4.75 -3.11
N ILE A 359 -23.53 -4.12 -2.48
CA ILE A 359 -23.54 -2.68 -2.24
C ILE A 359 -23.38 -1.91 -3.55
N GLU A 360 -22.50 -2.37 -4.44
CA GLU A 360 -22.34 -1.75 -5.75
C GLU A 360 -23.61 -1.82 -6.58
N LYS A 361 -24.28 -2.97 -6.55
CA LYS A 361 -25.57 -3.14 -7.21
C LYS A 361 -26.62 -2.18 -6.64
N GLU A 362 -26.71 -2.03 -5.32
CA GLU A 362 -27.62 -1.07 -4.70
C GLU A 362 -27.30 0.38 -5.12
N ILE A 363 -26.02 0.76 -5.16
CA ILE A 363 -25.58 2.08 -5.65
C ILE A 363 -26.00 2.31 -7.11
N ILE A 364 -25.85 1.30 -7.97
CA ILE A 364 -26.26 1.38 -9.37
C ILE A 364 -27.79 1.54 -9.48
N GLU A 365 -28.57 0.76 -8.73
CA GLU A 365 -30.03 0.83 -8.70
C GLU A 365 -30.53 2.20 -8.22
N ILE A 366 -29.94 2.76 -7.15
CA ILE A 366 -30.26 4.11 -6.67
C ILE A 366 -29.96 5.16 -7.75
N LYS A 367 -28.78 5.10 -8.40
CA LYS A 367 -28.43 6.02 -9.49
C LYS A 367 -29.38 5.91 -10.68
N GLN A 368 -29.85 4.70 -11.01
CA GLN A 368 -30.85 4.49 -12.06
C GLN A 368 -32.19 5.12 -11.68
N LEU A 369 -32.67 4.89 -10.45
CA LEU A 369 -33.92 5.46 -9.96
C LEU A 369 -33.87 7.00 -9.91
N GLN A 370 -32.75 7.57 -9.47
CA GLN A 370 -32.54 9.03 -9.50
C GLN A 370 -32.65 9.61 -10.91
N ARG A 371 -32.10 8.93 -11.92
CA ARG A 371 -32.24 9.34 -13.34
C ARG A 371 -33.69 9.28 -13.79
N GLU A 372 -34.44 8.24 -13.42
CA GLU A 372 -35.86 8.10 -13.74
C GLU A 372 -36.72 9.20 -13.09
N LEU A 373 -36.52 9.44 -11.79
CA LEU A 373 -37.21 10.49 -11.05
C LEU A 373 -36.89 11.88 -11.61
N SER A 374 -35.63 12.14 -11.96
CA SER A 374 -35.21 13.39 -12.61
C SER A 374 -35.92 13.59 -13.96
N ARG A 375 -36.03 12.54 -14.78
CA ARG A 375 -36.79 12.58 -16.05
C ARG A 375 -38.28 12.84 -15.81
N LYS A 376 -38.90 12.17 -14.83
CA LYS A 376 -40.31 12.37 -14.45
C LYS A 376 -40.55 13.81 -13.96
N SER A 377 -39.70 14.31 -13.06
CA SER A 377 -39.76 15.68 -12.54
C SER A 377 -39.61 16.71 -13.65
N PHE A 378 -38.66 16.52 -14.57
CA PHE A 378 -38.48 17.38 -15.72
C PHE A 378 -39.72 17.42 -16.62
N ALA A 379 -40.32 16.27 -16.94
CA ALA A 379 -41.55 16.20 -17.75
C ALA A 379 -42.75 16.88 -17.09
N LEU A 380 -42.84 16.87 -15.75
CA LEU A 380 -43.87 17.59 -15.00
C LEU A 380 -43.63 19.11 -14.94
N ARG A 381 -42.35 19.54 -14.97
CA ARG A 381 -41.97 20.96 -14.92
C ARG A 381 -41.99 21.61 -16.30
N ALA A 382 -41.61 20.88 -17.36
CA ALA A 382 -41.43 21.40 -18.70
C ALA A 382 -42.04 20.49 -19.79
N TYR A 383 -42.76 21.11 -20.72
CA TYR A 383 -43.31 20.46 -21.91
C TYR A 383 -42.89 21.26 -23.15
N GLN A 384 -42.20 20.60 -24.10
CA GLN A 384 -41.65 21.24 -25.31
C GLN A 384 -40.81 22.51 -25.01
N GLY A 385 -40.02 22.48 -23.94
CA GLY A 385 -39.18 23.61 -23.52
C GLY A 385 -39.94 24.75 -22.80
N LYS A 386 -41.25 24.60 -22.56
CA LYS A 386 -42.06 25.60 -21.85
C LYS A 386 -42.45 25.11 -20.45
N SER A 387 -42.54 26.03 -19.50
CA SER A 387 -43.00 25.73 -18.13
C SER A 387 -44.45 25.27 -18.13
N VAL A 388 -44.70 24.05 -17.64
CA VAL A 388 -46.05 23.51 -17.46
C VAL A 388 -46.82 24.35 -16.44
N HIS A 389 -46.17 24.72 -15.33
CA HIS A 389 -46.77 25.59 -14.31
C HIS A 389 -47.17 26.95 -14.89
N GLY A 390 -46.26 27.60 -15.63
CA GLY A 390 -46.55 28.89 -16.25
C GLY A 390 -47.71 28.81 -17.25
N PHE A 391 -47.77 27.74 -18.05
CA PHE A 391 -48.87 27.51 -18.98
C PHE A 391 -50.22 27.33 -18.26
N LEU A 392 -50.27 26.51 -17.21
CA LEU A 392 -51.50 26.26 -16.45
C LEU A 392 -52.00 27.52 -15.72
N VAL A 393 -51.09 28.34 -15.18
CA VAL A 393 -51.46 29.62 -14.56
C VAL A 393 -52.06 30.58 -15.59
N GLN A 394 -51.42 30.74 -16.75
CA GLN A 394 -51.95 31.59 -17.83
C GLN A 394 -53.30 31.11 -18.37
N ALA A 395 -53.46 29.79 -18.54
CA ALA A 395 -54.72 29.19 -18.99
C ALA A 395 -55.85 29.41 -17.97
N LYS A 396 -55.55 29.24 -16.67
CA LYS A 396 -56.49 29.52 -15.58
C LYS A 396 -56.94 30.97 -15.59
N ASP A 397 -56.01 31.92 -15.67
CA ASP A 397 -56.29 33.35 -15.65
C ASP A 397 -57.13 33.78 -16.86
N TYR A 398 -56.82 33.25 -18.05
CA TYR A 398 -57.62 33.48 -19.25
C TYR A 398 -59.06 32.96 -19.11
N LEU A 399 -59.24 31.74 -18.59
CA LEU A 399 -60.59 31.18 -18.40
C LEU A 399 -61.39 31.96 -17.35
N LYS A 400 -60.76 32.43 -16.26
CA LYS A 400 -61.43 33.29 -15.27
C LYS A 400 -61.90 34.60 -15.89
N GLN A 401 -61.05 35.30 -16.63
CA GLN A 401 -61.42 36.54 -17.31
C GLN A 401 -62.57 36.32 -18.30
N LYS A 402 -62.57 35.17 -19.00
CA LYS A 402 -63.63 34.80 -19.94
C LYS A 402 -64.94 34.45 -19.25
N ALA A 403 -64.90 33.75 -18.10
CA ALA A 403 -66.08 33.49 -17.29
C ALA A 403 -66.69 34.79 -16.74
N ASP A 404 -65.86 35.70 -16.22
CA ASP A 404 -66.29 37.02 -15.73
C ASP A 404 -66.95 37.86 -16.82
N TYR A 405 -66.44 37.79 -18.05
CA TYR A 405 -67.04 38.47 -19.21
C TYR A 405 -68.42 37.90 -19.56
N LEU A 406 -68.53 36.57 -19.68
CA LEU A 406 -69.77 35.88 -20.02
C LEU A 406 -70.85 36.05 -18.93
N ASN A 407 -70.45 36.12 -17.66
CA ASN A 407 -71.35 36.38 -16.55
C ASN A 407 -71.84 37.85 -16.49
N LYS A 408 -71.10 38.79 -17.09
CA LYS A 408 -71.48 40.22 -17.20
C LYS A 408 -72.40 40.51 -18.40
N GLU A 409 -72.40 39.70 -19.45
CA GLU A 409 -73.26 39.84 -20.63
C GLU A 409 -74.64 39.18 -20.50
N ARG A 410 -74.99 38.60 -19.33
CA ARG A 410 -76.27 37.90 -19.13
C ARG A 410 -77.50 38.82 -19.26
N SER A 411 -78.42 38.45 -20.15
CA SER A 411 -79.86 38.78 -20.07
C SER A 411 -80.62 37.63 -19.40
N ASP A 412 -81.62 37.94 -18.59
CA ASP A 412 -82.33 37.03 -17.65
C ASP A 412 -83.03 35.78 -18.25
N ASP A 413 -82.91 35.51 -19.55
CA ASP A 413 -83.74 34.51 -20.27
C ASP A 413 -82.98 33.33 -20.90
N ASP A 414 -81.65 33.21 -20.76
CA ASP A 414 -80.89 32.14 -21.41
C ASP A 414 -80.57 30.95 -20.49
N HIS A 415 -81.20 29.80 -20.78
CA HIS A 415 -81.03 28.51 -20.09
C HIS A 415 -79.67 27.81 -20.33
N PHE A 416 -78.68 28.48 -20.92
CA PHE A 416 -77.37 27.88 -21.23
C PHE A 416 -76.28 28.30 -20.24
N ASN A 417 -75.88 27.34 -19.41
CA ASN A 417 -74.97 27.53 -18.29
C ASN A 417 -73.47 27.58 -18.69
N ASP A 418 -73.12 28.37 -19.70
CA ASP A 418 -71.77 28.34 -20.28
C ASP A 418 -70.72 29.07 -19.44
N GLY A 419 -71.11 30.08 -18.66
CA GLY A 419 -70.23 30.73 -17.68
C GLY A 419 -69.74 29.78 -16.59
N ASP A 420 -70.65 29.04 -15.96
CA ASP A 420 -70.34 28.05 -14.92
C ASP A 420 -69.48 26.89 -15.47
N LYS A 421 -69.66 26.51 -16.74
CA LYS A 421 -68.80 25.51 -17.39
C LYS A 421 -67.36 26.00 -17.56
N VAL A 422 -67.17 27.27 -17.92
CA VAL A 422 -65.84 27.89 -18.08
C VAL A 422 -65.16 28.08 -16.73
N GLU A 423 -65.92 28.45 -15.69
CA GLU A 423 -65.44 28.53 -14.32
C GLU A 423 -65.03 27.14 -13.79
N SER A 424 -65.86 26.11 -14.00
CA SER A 424 -65.52 24.72 -13.68
C SER A 424 -64.26 24.22 -14.41
N ALA A 425 -64.06 24.61 -15.67
CA ALA A 425 -62.83 24.30 -16.40
C ALA A 425 -61.59 24.99 -15.78
N SER A 426 -61.73 26.23 -15.28
CA SER A 426 -60.67 26.93 -14.55
C SER A 426 -60.30 26.23 -13.25
N ASP A 427 -61.30 25.77 -12.50
CA ASP A 427 -61.10 25.01 -11.25
C ASP A 427 -60.44 23.65 -11.52
N ASN A 428 -60.81 22.97 -12.61
CA ASN A 428 -60.15 21.74 -13.03
C ASN A 428 -58.66 21.97 -13.36
N ILE A 429 -58.32 23.08 -14.04
CA ILE A 429 -56.91 23.45 -14.30
C ILE A 429 -56.16 23.72 -12.98
N ASP A 430 -56.80 24.39 -12.02
CA ASP A 430 -56.20 24.62 -10.70
C ASP A 430 -55.96 23.32 -9.94
N GLN A 431 -56.89 22.37 -10.04
CA GLN A 431 -56.75 21.04 -9.45
C GLN A 431 -55.60 20.25 -10.08
N VAL A 432 -55.46 20.27 -11.41
CA VAL A 432 -54.33 19.64 -12.12
C VAL A 432 -53.01 20.28 -11.70
N ASN A 433 -52.94 21.60 -11.59
CA ASN A 433 -51.74 22.31 -11.15
C ASN A 433 -51.35 21.94 -9.70
N LYS A 434 -52.35 21.78 -8.80
CA LYS A 434 -52.13 21.28 -7.44
C LYS A 434 -51.61 19.84 -7.43
N GLN A 435 -52.18 18.95 -8.24
CA GLN A 435 -51.71 17.56 -8.37
C GLN A 435 -50.28 17.48 -8.88
N ILE A 436 -49.92 18.30 -9.88
CA ILE A 436 -48.54 18.39 -10.39
C ILE A 436 -47.59 18.86 -9.28
N LYS A 437 -47.96 19.87 -8.49
CA LYS A 437 -47.15 20.33 -7.35
C LYS A 437 -46.95 19.22 -6.31
N ILE A 438 -48.00 18.49 -5.96
CA ILE A 438 -47.92 17.36 -5.02
C ILE A 438 -47.01 16.27 -5.57
N ALA A 439 -47.13 15.93 -6.85
CA ALA A 439 -46.29 14.92 -7.49
C ALA A 439 -44.81 15.35 -7.53
N ILE A 440 -44.53 16.62 -7.86
CA ILE A 440 -43.16 17.16 -7.83
C ILE A 440 -42.59 17.11 -6.41
N GLN A 441 -43.36 17.52 -5.39
CA GLN A 441 -42.91 17.47 -4.01
C GLN A 441 -42.59 16.03 -3.57
N SER A 442 -43.45 15.07 -3.91
CA SER A 442 -43.20 13.65 -3.63
C SER A 442 -41.91 13.14 -4.29
N ILE A 443 -41.61 13.58 -5.53
CA ILE A 443 -40.37 13.22 -6.21
C ILE A 443 -39.16 13.87 -5.53
N ASP A 444 -39.26 15.14 -5.14
CA ASP A 444 -38.18 15.85 -4.46
C ASP A 444 -37.87 15.21 -3.08
N ASP A 445 -38.90 14.76 -2.35
CA ASP A 445 -38.75 14.02 -1.08
C ASP A 445 -38.09 12.65 -1.29
N GLU A 446 -38.48 11.89 -2.32
CA GLU A 446 -37.87 10.61 -2.68
C GLU A 446 -36.41 10.78 -3.13
N MET A 447 -36.11 11.80 -3.94
CA MET A 447 -34.74 12.16 -4.34
C MET A 447 -33.86 12.46 -3.13
N LYS A 448 -34.40 13.16 -2.12
CA LYS A 448 -33.68 13.44 -0.88
C LYS A 448 -33.33 12.16 -0.12
N GLN A 449 -34.29 11.24 0.04
CA GLN A 449 -34.06 9.95 0.69
C GLN A 449 -33.01 9.11 -0.06
N LEU A 450 -33.06 9.10 -1.40
CA LEU A 450 -32.09 8.41 -2.23
C LEU A 450 -30.69 9.01 -2.10
N ASN A 451 -30.57 10.34 -2.01
CA ASN A 451 -29.27 11.01 -1.79
C ASN A 451 -28.70 10.66 -0.41
N GLU A 452 -29.52 10.68 0.65
CA GLU A 452 -29.09 10.29 2.00
C GLU A 452 -28.62 8.82 2.03
N ARG A 453 -29.38 7.92 1.38
CA ARG A 453 -29.00 6.50 1.25
C ARG A 453 -27.72 6.32 0.43
N LEU A 454 -27.58 7.03 -0.69
CA LEU A 454 -26.39 6.98 -1.53
C LEU A 454 -25.14 7.43 -0.77
N SER A 455 -25.20 8.57 -0.06
CA SER A 455 -24.11 9.05 0.78
C SER A 455 -23.76 8.06 1.89
N TYR A 456 -24.76 7.45 2.53
CA TYR A 456 -24.53 6.40 3.52
C TYR A 456 -23.78 5.20 2.91
N LEU A 457 -24.23 4.69 1.76
CA LEU A 457 -23.59 3.55 1.10
C LEU A 457 -22.18 3.88 0.63
N GLN A 458 -21.95 5.07 0.08
CA GLN A 458 -20.61 5.50 -0.36
C GLN A 458 -19.63 5.58 0.81
N ASN A 459 -20.05 6.16 1.94
CA ASN A 459 -19.18 6.31 3.11
C ASN A 459 -18.93 5.00 3.87
N ASN A 460 -19.79 3.99 3.69
CA ASN A 460 -19.71 2.71 4.40
C ASN A 460 -19.42 1.52 3.47
N LYS A 461 -19.13 1.76 2.18
CA LYS A 461 -18.93 0.70 1.18
C LYS A 461 -17.85 -0.30 1.58
N LEU A 462 -16.81 0.18 2.26
CA LEU A 462 -15.66 -0.62 2.68
C LEU A 462 -15.54 -0.69 4.21
N ASN A 463 -16.57 -0.24 4.94
CA ASN A 463 -16.57 -0.30 6.39
C ASN A 463 -16.88 -1.73 6.85
N ILE A 464 -15.86 -2.41 7.39
CA ILE A 464 -15.97 -3.80 7.85
C ILE A 464 -17.07 -4.03 8.89
N ASP A 465 -17.33 -3.07 9.77
CA ASP A 465 -18.38 -3.19 10.78
C ASP A 465 -19.79 -3.18 10.16
N VAL A 466 -19.92 -2.60 8.97
CA VAL A 466 -21.16 -2.58 8.19
C VAL A 466 -21.24 -3.79 7.25
N LEU A 467 -20.10 -4.20 6.68
CA LEU A 467 -20.01 -5.31 5.71
C LEU A 467 -20.14 -6.69 6.33
N LEU A 468 -19.51 -6.89 7.50
CA LEU A 468 -19.43 -8.18 8.14
C LEU A 468 -20.25 -8.16 9.44
N ASP A 469 -21.27 -9.01 9.48
CA ASP A 469 -21.95 -9.31 10.74
C ASP A 469 -21.03 -10.06 11.72
N ALA A 470 -21.47 -10.19 12.96
CA ALA A 470 -20.69 -10.84 14.00
C ALA A 470 -20.39 -12.32 13.68
N GLU A 471 -21.26 -13.01 12.93
CA GLU A 471 -21.05 -14.43 12.58
C GLU A 471 -19.95 -14.57 11.53
N LYS A 472 -19.98 -13.76 10.46
CA LYS A 472 -18.94 -13.72 9.43
C LYS A 472 -17.58 -13.31 9.97
N LYS A 473 -17.54 -12.36 10.93
CA LYS A 473 -16.29 -11.98 11.60
C LYS A 473 -15.67 -13.12 12.43
N ILE A 474 -16.48 -14.06 12.90
CA ILE A 474 -16.00 -15.26 13.60
C ILE A 474 -15.52 -16.31 12.60
N GLU A 475 -16.18 -16.40 11.44
CA GLU A 475 -15.79 -17.31 10.35
C GLU A 475 -14.46 -16.91 9.70
N PHE A 476 -14.24 -15.61 9.50
CA PHE A 476 -13.02 -15.10 8.87
C PHE A 476 -11.87 -15.09 9.88
N ASP A 477 -10.71 -15.59 9.46
CA ASP A 477 -9.46 -15.48 10.22
C ASP A 477 -8.76 -14.15 9.86
N PRO A 478 -8.92 -13.07 10.64
CA PRO A 478 -8.35 -11.79 10.27
C PRO A 478 -6.82 -11.86 10.19
N SER A 479 -6.25 -10.97 9.39
CA SER A 479 -4.83 -10.67 9.47
C SER A 479 -4.58 -9.55 10.46
N ILE A 480 -3.51 -9.65 11.24
CA ILE A 480 -3.07 -8.60 12.16
C ILE A 480 -1.82 -7.93 11.62
N LEU A 481 -1.72 -6.62 11.82
CA LEU A 481 -0.52 -5.87 11.49
C LEU A 481 0.60 -6.24 12.47
N ILE A 482 1.77 -6.56 11.92
CA ILE A 482 2.96 -6.91 12.71
C ILE A 482 4.19 -6.10 12.34
N GLY A 483 4.14 -5.31 11.26
CA GLY A 483 5.25 -4.49 10.84
C GLY A 483 4.78 -3.29 10.01
N VAL A 484 5.40 -2.15 10.28
CA VAL A 484 5.29 -0.92 9.47
C VAL A 484 6.70 -0.43 9.20
N ILE A 485 7.09 -0.34 7.94
CA ILE A 485 8.40 0.17 7.53
C ILE A 485 8.13 1.52 6.87
N LEU A 486 8.45 2.62 7.55
CA LEU A 486 8.37 3.96 6.96
C LEU A 486 9.60 4.21 6.10
N SER A 487 10.76 3.76 6.57
CA SER A 487 11.98 3.66 5.78
C SER A 487 12.83 2.50 6.28
N HIS A 488 13.88 2.14 5.54
CA HIS A 488 14.83 1.11 5.97
C HIS A 488 15.52 1.43 7.31
N ASN A 489 15.50 2.70 7.75
CA ASN A 489 16.04 3.15 9.03
C ASN A 489 14.98 3.44 10.10
N HIS A 490 13.70 3.56 9.74
CA HIS A 490 12.63 3.84 10.71
C HIS A 490 11.46 2.88 10.48
N PHE A 491 11.27 1.98 11.43
CA PHE A 491 10.24 0.96 11.34
C PHE A 491 9.72 0.54 12.71
N PHE A 492 8.52 -0.05 12.69
CA PHE A 492 7.83 -0.61 13.84
C PHE A 492 7.57 -2.08 13.60
N TYR A 493 7.64 -2.88 14.66
CA TYR A 493 7.25 -4.28 14.59
C TYR A 493 6.68 -4.79 15.91
N LYS A 494 5.83 -5.81 15.83
CA LYS A 494 5.18 -6.44 16.98
C LYS A 494 5.96 -7.67 17.43
N VAL A 495 6.42 -7.67 18.67
CA VAL A 495 7.15 -8.82 19.26
C VAL A 495 6.15 -9.90 19.65
N LYS A 496 6.24 -11.09 19.07
CA LYS A 496 5.25 -12.17 19.35
C LYS A 496 5.18 -12.56 20.82
N LYS A 497 6.32 -12.68 21.52
CA LYS A 497 6.36 -13.23 22.90
C LYS A 497 5.73 -12.30 23.94
N SER A 498 5.88 -10.98 23.78
CA SER A 498 5.35 -9.97 24.69
C SER A 498 4.11 -9.26 24.16
N GLU A 499 3.82 -9.39 22.86
CA GLU A 499 2.78 -8.66 22.12
C GLU A 499 2.95 -7.13 22.12
N VAL A 500 4.15 -6.66 22.45
CA VAL A 500 4.52 -5.26 22.52
C VAL A 500 4.98 -4.76 21.15
N TRP A 501 4.67 -3.51 20.82
CA TRP A 501 5.21 -2.82 19.65
C TRP A 501 6.57 -2.20 19.97
N MET A 502 7.53 -2.43 19.09
CA MET A 502 8.87 -1.85 19.18
C MET A 502 9.09 -0.92 18.00
N GLY A 503 9.48 0.32 18.27
CA GLY A 503 9.97 1.27 17.28
C GLY A 503 11.49 1.22 17.22
N VAL A 504 12.03 1.15 16.00
CA VAL A 504 13.47 1.16 15.73
C VAL A 504 13.79 2.35 14.85
N SER A 505 14.78 3.13 15.27
CA SER A 505 15.33 4.24 14.49
C SER A 505 16.84 4.04 14.36
N ILE A 506 17.32 3.93 13.13
CA ILE A 506 18.73 3.76 12.78
C ILE A 506 19.23 5.10 12.25
N ASP A 507 20.46 5.45 12.60
CA ASP A 507 21.13 6.64 12.05
C ASP A 507 21.24 6.52 10.52
N ASP A 508 20.68 7.48 9.80
CA ASP A 508 20.51 7.48 8.35
C ASP A 508 21.79 7.80 7.58
N GLU A 509 22.65 8.63 8.17
CA GLU A 509 23.94 9.01 7.58
C GLU A 509 24.97 7.88 7.64
N THR A 510 25.07 7.18 8.78
CA THR A 510 26.15 6.22 9.03
C THR A 510 25.70 4.77 9.10
N CYS A 511 24.44 4.51 9.48
CA CYS A 511 23.92 3.18 9.81
C CYS A 511 24.72 2.47 10.93
N LYS A 512 25.32 3.23 11.85
CA LYS A 512 26.18 2.73 12.93
C LYS A 512 25.63 2.97 14.33
N ALA A 513 24.54 3.71 14.45
CA ALA A 513 23.82 3.93 15.70
C ALA A 513 22.36 3.56 15.51
N TYR A 514 21.70 3.21 16.61
CA TYR A 514 20.26 2.97 16.62
C TYR A 514 19.66 3.23 18.00
N GLU A 515 18.37 3.49 17.99
CA GLU A 515 17.48 3.56 19.15
C GLU A 515 16.38 2.52 19.01
N VAL A 516 16.04 1.87 20.13
CA VAL A 516 14.89 0.98 20.25
C VAL A 516 14.02 1.50 21.37
N ARG A 517 12.72 1.64 21.09
CA ARG A 517 11.72 2.06 22.07
C ARG A 517 10.51 1.15 22.05
N GLU A 518 10.00 0.83 23.22
CA GLU A 518 8.67 0.24 23.37
C GLU A 518 7.62 1.32 23.14
N VAL A 519 6.64 1.03 22.30
CA VAL A 519 5.53 1.92 21.92
C VAL A 519 4.22 1.16 21.97
N ASP A 520 3.10 1.88 21.96
CA ASP A 520 1.78 1.28 21.77
C ASP A 520 1.32 1.39 20.31
N TYR A 521 0.22 0.73 19.96
CA TYR A 521 -0.33 0.78 18.61
C TYR A 521 -0.77 2.20 18.23
N SER A 522 -1.32 2.98 19.17
CA SER A 522 -1.76 4.35 18.91
C SER A 522 -0.61 5.27 18.49
N PHE A 523 0.58 5.05 19.05
CA PHE A 523 1.81 5.72 18.61
C PHE A 523 2.16 5.34 17.17
N VAL A 524 2.15 4.03 16.84
CA VAL A 524 2.43 3.55 15.47
C VAL A 524 1.43 4.13 14.46
N GLU A 525 0.14 4.10 14.78
CA GLU A 525 -0.94 4.67 13.96
C GLU A 525 -0.72 6.17 13.74
N ASN A 526 -0.49 6.94 14.79
CA ASN A 526 -0.32 8.39 14.68
C ASN A 526 0.98 8.77 13.96
N THR A 527 2.10 8.07 14.21
CA THR A 527 3.34 8.31 13.47
C THR A 527 3.19 7.97 11.99
N THR A 528 2.50 6.88 11.66
CA THR A 528 2.21 6.52 10.26
C THR A 528 1.35 7.59 9.59
N LEU A 529 0.28 8.02 10.25
CA LEU A 529 -0.61 9.08 9.76
C LEU A 529 0.19 10.36 9.45
N GLN A 530 0.99 10.83 10.41
CA GLN A 530 1.82 12.03 10.24
C GLN A 530 2.87 11.88 9.14
N TYR A 531 3.55 10.74 9.08
CA TYR A 531 4.53 10.43 8.04
C TYR A 531 3.89 10.51 6.65
N THR A 532 2.73 9.87 6.48
CA THR A 532 2.01 9.88 5.20
C THR A 532 1.40 11.23 4.82
N GLU A 533 1.13 12.11 5.79
CA GLU A 533 0.55 13.43 5.53
C GLU A 533 1.59 14.44 5.04
N SER A 534 2.87 14.29 5.42
CA SER A 534 3.89 15.33 5.17
C SER A 534 5.24 14.87 4.63
N ASP A 535 5.57 13.57 4.70
CA ASP A 535 6.93 13.08 4.42
C ASP A 535 6.91 11.68 3.76
N PHE A 536 5.93 11.42 2.89
CA PHE A 536 5.69 10.10 2.31
C PHE A 536 6.62 9.75 1.13
N GLY A 537 7.57 10.62 0.80
CA GLY A 537 8.37 10.53 -0.43
C GLY A 537 9.14 9.21 -0.60
N ASP A 538 9.53 8.54 0.49
CA ASP A 538 10.24 7.26 0.47
C ASP A 538 9.30 6.03 0.37
N GLY A 539 7.98 6.25 0.39
CA GLY A 539 6.97 5.19 0.43
C GLY A 539 6.82 4.54 1.80
N MET A 540 6.17 3.39 1.87
CA MET A 540 5.96 2.65 3.11
C MET A 540 5.72 1.17 2.83
N THR A 541 6.06 0.29 3.78
CA THR A 541 5.66 -1.13 3.71
C THR A 541 4.81 -1.51 4.90
N LEU A 542 3.69 -2.19 4.64
CA LEU A 542 2.87 -2.81 5.67
C LEU A 542 3.03 -4.33 5.63
N VAL A 543 3.19 -4.95 6.79
CA VAL A 543 3.29 -6.40 6.93
C VAL A 543 2.18 -6.89 7.85
N TYR A 544 1.28 -7.69 7.28
CA TYR A 544 0.22 -8.37 7.99
C TYR A 544 0.47 -9.87 8.04
N VAL A 545 -0.05 -10.52 9.07
CA VAL A 545 0.00 -11.98 9.24
C VAL A 545 -1.36 -12.51 9.67
N LYS A 546 -1.76 -13.70 9.20
CA LYS A 546 -2.96 -14.38 9.69
C LYS A 546 -2.91 -14.53 11.21
N LYS A 547 -3.99 -14.11 11.87
CA LYS A 547 -4.09 -14.07 13.34
C LYS A 547 -3.95 -15.45 13.94
N SER A 548 -4.62 -16.45 13.36
CA SER A 548 -4.53 -17.84 13.83
C SER A 548 -3.08 -18.34 13.81
N GLU A 549 -2.35 -18.12 12.72
CA GLU A 549 -0.96 -18.54 12.55
C GLU A 549 0.00 -17.80 13.49
N PHE A 550 -0.20 -16.49 13.66
CA PHE A 550 0.66 -15.70 14.53
C PHE A 550 0.54 -16.09 16.00
N TYR A 551 -0.66 -16.36 16.51
CA TYR A 551 -0.86 -16.66 17.93
C TYR A 551 -0.79 -18.16 18.27
N SER A 552 -1.23 -19.05 17.38
CA SER A 552 -1.33 -20.49 17.69
C SER A 552 -0.03 -21.28 17.48
N VAL A 553 0.85 -20.81 16.59
CA VAL A 553 2.11 -21.49 16.29
C VAL A 553 3.20 -21.03 17.25
N GLU A 554 3.99 -21.97 17.75
CA GLU A 554 5.11 -21.69 18.66
C GLU A 554 6.46 -21.70 17.93
N PHE A 555 7.43 -20.98 18.47
CA PHE A 555 8.80 -21.02 17.95
C PHE A 555 9.44 -22.37 18.21
N SER A 556 10.06 -22.92 17.17
CA SER A 556 10.87 -24.12 17.27
C SER A 556 12.20 -23.82 17.97
N PRO A 557 12.69 -24.75 18.80
CA PRO A 557 14.00 -24.58 19.43
C PRO A 557 15.12 -24.57 18.39
N LEU A 558 16.19 -23.82 18.65
CA LEU A 558 17.38 -23.84 17.81
C LEU A 558 18.00 -25.25 17.78
N ASN A 559 18.40 -25.69 16.59
CA ASN A 559 19.20 -26.90 16.45
C ASN A 559 20.58 -26.73 17.12
N SER A 560 21.26 -27.85 17.39
CA SER A 560 22.51 -27.85 18.15
C SER A 560 23.63 -27.04 17.49
N ILE A 561 23.64 -26.92 16.17
CA ILE A 561 24.69 -26.21 15.42
C ILE A 561 24.49 -24.70 15.52
N LEU A 562 23.26 -24.23 15.35
CA LEU A 562 22.93 -22.81 15.55
C LEU A 562 23.09 -22.41 17.02
N LYS A 563 22.75 -23.29 17.95
CA LYS A 563 23.00 -23.07 19.38
C LYS A 563 24.50 -22.92 19.67
N ASP A 564 25.34 -23.82 19.14
CA ASP A 564 26.81 -23.72 19.27
C ASP A 564 27.36 -22.42 18.66
N PHE A 565 26.80 -21.96 17.53
CA PHE A 565 27.14 -20.67 16.94
C PHE A 565 26.84 -19.50 17.91
N ILE A 566 25.62 -19.45 18.45
CA ILE A 566 25.21 -18.39 19.40
C ILE A 566 26.04 -18.47 20.69
N ASP A 567 26.30 -19.66 21.21
CA ASP A 567 27.12 -19.86 22.41
C ASP A 567 28.57 -19.37 22.19
N LYS A 568 29.14 -19.57 21.00
CA LYS A 568 30.46 -19.04 20.61
C LYS A 568 30.47 -17.51 20.53
N ASP A 569 29.45 -16.91 19.94
CA ASP A 569 29.34 -15.44 19.86
C ASP A 569 29.16 -14.82 21.26
N ASN A 570 28.27 -15.39 22.07
CA ASN A 570 28.05 -14.97 23.45
C ASN A 570 29.33 -15.06 24.29
N LYS A 571 30.08 -16.17 24.15
CA LYS A 571 31.38 -16.30 24.82
C LYS A 571 32.35 -15.23 24.37
N ARG A 572 32.44 -14.98 23.06
CA ARG A 572 33.35 -13.96 22.51
C ARG A 572 33.01 -12.56 23.03
N LEU A 573 31.72 -12.20 23.11
CA LEU A 573 31.30 -10.91 23.65
C LEU A 573 31.64 -10.79 25.14
N ARG A 574 31.38 -11.82 25.95
CA ARG A 574 31.78 -11.83 27.37
C ARG A 574 33.28 -11.64 27.54
N ASP A 575 34.10 -12.36 26.77
CA ASP A 575 35.56 -12.21 26.80
C ASP A 575 35.99 -10.76 26.47
N GLN A 576 35.27 -10.07 25.55
CA GLN A 576 35.53 -8.67 25.20
C GLN A 576 35.12 -7.69 26.33
N LEU A 577 33.96 -7.91 26.95
CA LEU A 577 33.46 -7.10 28.06
C LEU A 577 34.34 -7.27 29.30
N ASP A 578 34.75 -8.49 29.63
CA ASP A 578 35.64 -8.78 30.76
C ASP A 578 37.00 -8.10 30.59
N TYR A 579 37.57 -8.14 29.38
CA TYR A 579 38.82 -7.46 29.06
C TYR A 579 38.70 -5.93 29.20
N PHE A 580 37.61 -5.35 28.72
CA PHE A 580 37.33 -3.91 28.83
C PHE A 580 37.18 -3.48 30.29
N ASN A 581 36.41 -4.23 31.07
CA ASN A 581 36.20 -3.96 32.48
C ASN A 581 37.52 -4.07 33.26
N ALA A 582 38.33 -5.12 33.02
CA ALA A 582 39.64 -5.26 33.65
C ALA A 582 40.60 -4.11 33.31
N SER A 583 40.64 -3.68 32.05
CA SER A 583 41.50 -2.58 31.57
C SER A 583 41.13 -1.22 32.17
N ASN A 584 39.84 -1.00 32.47
CA ASN A 584 39.34 0.21 33.13
C ASN A 584 39.58 0.21 34.64
N VAL A 585 39.74 -0.95 35.29
CA VAL A 585 40.11 -1.03 36.72
C VAL A 585 41.59 -0.69 36.95
N ASP A 586 42.47 -1.03 36.00
CA ASP A 586 43.92 -0.75 36.09
C ASP A 586 44.29 0.72 35.80
N THR A 587 43.35 1.54 35.32
CA THR A 587 43.57 2.99 35.05
C THR A 587 43.08 3.90 36.18
N ILE A 588 42.42 3.35 37.20
CA ILE A 588 41.87 4.08 38.36
C ILE A 588 42.71 3.84 39.65
N ASN A 589 43.65 2.88 39.62
CA ASN A 589 44.65 2.64 40.67
C ASN A 589 46.02 3.19 40.27
#